data_AF-C0KI57-F1
#
_entry.id   AF-C0KI57-F1
#
_cell.length_a   1.000
_cell.length_b   1.000
_cell.length_c   1.000
_cell.angle_alpha   90.00
_cell.angle_beta   90.00
_cell.angle_gamma   90.00
#
_symmetry.space_group_name_H-M   'P 1'
#
loop_
_entity.id
_entity.type
_entity.pdbx_description
1 polymer ?
#
loop_
_entity_poly.entity_id
_entity_poly.type
_entity_poly.pdbx_seq_one_letter_code
_entity_poly.pdbx_strand_id
1 'polypeptide(L)' 'HYTSDISTAFSSVTHICRDVNYGWLIRNMHANGASFFFICIYMHIARGLYYGSYLYKETWNIGVVLLLLVMMTAFV' A
#
# COMPACT_ATOMS: atom_id res chain seq x y z
N HIS A 1 -10.50 7.63 13.93
CA HIS A 1 -11.44 6.51 14.18
C HIS A 1 -10.73 5.21 14.56
N TYR A 2 -9.51 4.94 14.07
CA TYR A 2 -8.72 3.80 14.53
C TYR A 2 -8.08 4.09 15.90
N THR A 3 -7.91 3.06 16.72
CA THR A 3 -7.15 3.07 17.98
C THR A 3 -6.10 1.97 17.97
N SER A 4 -4.88 2.26 18.42
CA SER A 4 -3.74 1.32 18.36
C SER A 4 -3.54 0.51 19.64
N ASP A 5 -4.45 0.59 20.61
CA ASP A 5 -4.40 -0.23 21.81
C ASP A 5 -4.92 -1.64 21.53
N ILE A 6 -4.23 -2.67 22.02
CA ILE A 6 -4.54 -4.08 21.74
C ILE A 6 -5.99 -4.45 22.09
N SER A 7 -6.55 -3.86 23.15
CA SER A 7 -7.92 -4.16 23.60
C SER A 7 -9.00 -3.53 22.71
N THR A 8 -8.66 -2.49 21.94
CA THR A 8 -9.62 -1.72 21.13
C THR A 8 -9.32 -1.69 19.63
N ALA A 9 -8.17 -2.20 19.18
CA ALA A 9 -7.77 -2.12 17.77
C ALA A 9 -8.79 -2.77 16.84
N PHE A 10 -9.23 -3.99 17.13
CA PHE A 10 -10.22 -4.69 16.30
C PHE A 10 -11.58 -3.99 16.34
N SER A 11 -12.08 -3.63 17.53
CA SER A 11 -13.38 -2.99 17.67
C SER A 11 -13.43 -1.62 16.99
N SER A 12 -12.33 -0.86 17.01
CA SER A 12 -12.24 0.43 16.31
C SER A 12 -12.35 0.29 14.77
N VAL A 13 -11.81 -0.78 14.18
CA VAL A 13 -11.99 -1.08 12.75
C VAL A 13 -13.43 -1.47 12.45
N THR A 14 -14.08 -2.24 13.32
CA THR A 14 -15.50 -2.57 13.15
C THR A 14 -16.39 -1.32 13.25
N HIS A 15 -16.09 -0.41 14.18
CA HIS A 15 -16.77 0.86 14.31
C HIS A 15 -16.59 1.73 13.06
N ILE A 16 -15.39 1.77 12.46
CA ILE A 16 -15.17 2.44 11.15
C ILE A 16 -16.11 1.88 10.09
N CYS A 17 -16.20 0.55 9.96
CA CYS A 17 -16.99 -0.04 8.90
C CYS A 17 -18.51 0.09 9.11
N ARG A 18 -19.00 0.15 10.34
CA ARG A 18 -20.44 0.08 10.65
C ARG A 18 -21.06 1.42 11.00
N ASP A 19 -20.33 2.24 11.75
CA ASP A 19 -20.93 3.39 12.44
C ASP A 19 -20.40 4.74 11.92
N VAL A 20 -19.28 4.73 11.17
CA VAL A 20 -18.76 5.93 10.49
C VAL A 20 -19.38 6.04 9.10
N ASN A 21 -19.92 7.21 8.77
CA ASN A 21 -20.49 7.50 7.45
C ASN A 21 -19.48 7.18 6.32
N TYR A 22 -19.88 6.30 5.40
CA TYR A 22 -19.03 5.79 4.31
C TYR A 22 -17.73 5.12 4.76
N GLY A 23 -17.56 4.79 6.04
CA GLY A 23 -16.32 4.21 6.56
C GLY A 23 -16.03 2.83 5.96
N TRP A 24 -17.06 2.03 5.66
CA TRP A 24 -16.91 0.77 4.91
C TRP A 24 -16.29 0.98 3.52
N LEU A 25 -16.70 2.03 2.80
CA LEU A 25 -16.22 2.32 1.46
C LEU A 25 -14.75 2.72 1.52
N ILE A 26 -14.40 3.63 2.42
CA ILE A 26 -13.04 4.10 2.61
C ILE A 26 -12.12 2.95 3.02
N ARG A 27 -12.56 2.10 3.96
CA ARG A 27 -11.77 0.94 4.41
C ARG A 27 -11.54 -0.07 3.29
N ASN A 28 -12.56 -0.39 2.50
CA ASN A 28 -12.41 -1.29 1.37
C ASN A 28 -11.55 -0.68 0.25
N MET A 29 -11.69 0.62 -0.02
CA MET A 29 -10.83 1.33 -0.97
C MET A 29 -9.37 1.28 -0.52
N HIS A 30 -9.08 1.52 0.77
CA HIS A 30 -7.72 1.45 1.29
C HIS A 30 -7.12 0.05 1.15
N ALA A 31 -7.86 -0.98 1.55
CA ALA A 31 -7.41 -2.37 1.47
C ALA A 31 -7.17 -2.84 0.03
N ASN A 32 -8.13 -2.60 -0.88
CA ASN A 32 -7.96 -2.96 -2.29
C ASN A 32 -6.95 -2.06 -3.00
N GLY A 33 -6.85 -0.80 -2.58
CA GLY A 33 -5.87 0.17 -3.08
C GLY A 33 -4.44 -0.28 -2.82
N ALA A 34 -4.15 -0.89 -1.66
CA ALA A 34 -2.84 -1.48 -1.39
C ALA A 34 -2.48 -2.57 -2.41
N SER A 35 -3.40 -3.50 -2.71
CA SER A 35 -3.19 -4.53 -3.74
C SER A 35 -2.98 -3.93 -5.14
N PHE A 36 -3.80 -2.94 -5.50
CA PHE A 36 -3.66 -2.22 -6.77
C PHE A 36 -2.29 -1.51 -6.89
N PHE A 37 -1.80 -0.96 -5.78
CA PHE A 37 -0.49 -0.31 -5.73
C PHE A 37 0.65 -1.28 -6.07
N PHE A 38 0.60 -2.52 -5.56
CA PHE A 38 1.57 -3.56 -5.94
C PHE A 38 1.45 -3.98 -7.41
N ILE A 39 0.23 -4.07 -7.95
CA ILE A 39 0.03 -4.33 -9.39
C ILE A 39 0.72 -3.23 -10.22
N CYS A 40 0.53 -1.96 -9.86
CA CYS A 40 1.20 -0.84 -10.51
C CYS A 40 2.73 -0.93 -10.42
N ILE A 41 3.27 -1.25 -9.24
CA ILE A 41 4.72 -1.38 -9.04
C ILE A 41 5.29 -2.52 -9.88
N TYR A 42 4.67 -3.71 -9.89
CA TYR A 42 5.17 -4.83 -10.67
C TYR A 42 5.14 -4.54 -12.17
N MET A 43 4.06 -3.90 -12.67
CA MET A 43 4.03 -3.42 -14.06
C MET A 43 5.11 -2.37 -14.33
N HIS A 44 5.35 -1.44 -13.41
CA HIS A 44 6.39 -0.42 -13.53
C HIS A 44 7.79 -1.03 -13.61
N ILE A 45 8.10 -2.01 -12.76
CA ILE A 45 9.38 -2.75 -12.77
C ILE A 45 9.52 -3.54 -14.07
N ALA A 46 8.48 -4.28 -14.48
CA ALA A 46 8.49 -5.07 -15.71
C ALA A 46 8.77 -4.19 -16.93
N ARG A 47 8.11 -3.02 -17.03
CA ARG A 47 8.39 -2.01 -18.05
C ARG A 47 9.84 -1.52 -17.98
N GLY A 48 10.35 -1.28 -16.78
CA GLY A 48 11.73 -0.82 -16.57
C GLY A 48 12.77 -1.86 -17.03
N LEU A 49 12.50 -3.14 -16.82
CA LEU A 49 13.34 -4.24 -17.33
C LEU A 49 13.24 -4.37 -18.85
N TYR A 50 12.02 -4.36 -19.40
CA TYR A 50 11.77 -4.53 -20.83
C TYR A 50 12.43 -3.46 -21.70
N TYR A 51 12.38 -2.19 -21.27
CA TYR A 51 12.98 -1.07 -22.00
C TYR A 51 14.39 -0.69 -21.53
N GLY A 52 15.04 -1.50 -20.69
CA GLY A 52 16.39 -1.20 -20.20
C GLY A 52 16.50 0.05 -19.34
N SER A 53 15.41 0.52 -18.73
CA SER A 53 15.39 1.73 -17.90
C SER A 53 16.24 1.60 -16.63
N TYR A 54 16.60 0.37 -16.22
CA TYR A 54 17.55 0.10 -15.13
C TYR A 54 18.99 0.59 -15.42
N LEU A 55 19.29 1.02 -16.65
CA LEU A 55 20.54 1.69 -17.00
C LEU A 55 20.65 3.08 -16.35
N TYR A 56 19.53 3.73 -16.03
CA TYR A 56 19.50 4.94 -15.21
C TYR A 56 19.70 4.60 -13.73
N LYS A 57 20.96 4.36 -13.35
CA LYS A 57 21.33 3.74 -12.07
C LYS A 57 20.77 4.45 -10.83
N GLU A 58 20.88 5.78 -10.76
CA GLU A 58 20.36 6.53 -9.62
C GLU A 58 18.84 6.37 -9.49
N THR A 59 18.10 6.57 -10.58
CA THR A 59 16.63 6.39 -10.60
C THR A 59 16.22 4.96 -10.28
N TRP A 60 16.95 3.96 -10.80
CA TRP A 60 16.67 2.56 -10.54
C TRP A 60 16.90 2.19 -9.07
N ASN A 61 18.02 2.62 -8.49
CA ASN A 61 18.33 2.39 -7.08
C ASN A 61 17.30 3.04 -6.15
N ILE A 62 16.87 4.27 -6.44
CA ILE A 62 15.76 4.92 -5.72
C ILE A 62 14.47 4.10 -5.88
N GLY A 63 14.18 3.60 -7.08
CA GLY A 63 13.04 2.71 -7.33
C GLY A 63 13.05 1.43 -6.49
N VAL A 64 14.22 0.80 -6.32
CA VAL A 64 14.39 -0.37 -5.44
C VAL A 64 14.15 -0.01 -3.97
N VAL A 65 14.68 1.12 -3.50
CA VAL A 65 14.40 1.60 -2.14
C VAL A 65 12.92 1.87 -1.93
N LEU A 66 12.25 2.52 -2.90
CA LEU A 66 10.81 2.76 -2.86
C LEU A 66 10.00 1.45 -2.80
N LEU A 67 10.39 0.43 -3.57
CA LEU A 67 9.78 -0.90 -3.50
C LEU A 67 9.87 -1.46 -2.07
N LEU A 68 11.06 -1.43 -1.46
CA LEU A 68 11.27 -1.95 -0.10
C LEU A 68 10.47 -1.16 0.96
N LEU A 69 10.43 0.17 0.84
CA LEU A 69 9.63 1.03 1.72
C LEU A 69 8.14 0.71 1.63
N VAL A 70 7.62 0.48 0.42
CA VAL A 70 6.21 0.13 0.20
C VAL A 70 5.90 -1.26 0.75
N MET A 71 6.81 -2.23 0.58
CA MET A 71 6.68 -3.57 1.18
C MET A 71 6.61 -3.49 2.70
N MET A 72 7.48 -2.71 3.34
CA MET A 72 7.43 -2.50 4.80
C MET A 72 6.13 -1.82 5.22
N THR A 73 5.70 -0.78 4.50
CA THR A 73 4.47 -0.03 4.82
C THR A 73 3.22 -0.90 4.71
N ALA A 74 3.17 -1.83 3.75
CA ALA A 74 2.03 -2.73 3.58
C ALA A 74 2.03 -3.92 4.56
N PHE A 75 3.17 -4.20 5.20
CA PHE A 75 3.31 -5.28 6.17
C PHE A 75 2.89 -4.87 7.60
N VAL A 76 3.14 -3.61 7.97
CA VAL A 76 2.79 -3.02 9.27
C VAL A 76 1.29 -2.75 9.36
#